data_AF-A0A5D6V6W5-F1
#
_entry.id   AF-A0A5D6V6W5-F1
#
_cell.length_a   1.000
_cell.length_b   1.000
_cell.length_c   1.000
_cell.angle_alpha   90.00
_cell.angle_beta   90.00
_cell.angle_gamma   90.00
#
_symmetry.space_group_name_H-M   'P 1'
#
loop_
_entity.id
_entity.type
_entity.pdbx_description
1 polymer ?
#
loop_
_entity_poly.entity_id
_entity_poly.type
_entity_poly.pdbx_seq_one_letter_code
_entity_poly.pdbx_strand_id
1 'polypeptide(L)'
;MMTSKNISQAKISFRSFINSCLAYKALLIEHELPLSIDMEELTGALRAQLFAKLLAVDAGLKMRFDMLRTEDAQQQLINNTIDLAGYSIVPQLKQFIAQLNKEFDLLGWYEGPHWMSMKMRNSTLGWLLHGYDLDIEQWLETERIDWTGRVAVLAYFTDMAIRLTQLRKLHQVTRNDSAGLHEIVRPSLAGYFIEEGCSGSIEPNEYTLMSELIPRLEEAGKLADFPNSLA
;
A
#
# COMPACT_ATOMS: atom_id res chain seq x y z
N MET A 1 -11.66 10.70 6.82
CA MET A 1 -10.66 11.70 7.27
C MET A 1 -9.34 11.04 7.64
N MET A 2 -8.33 11.27 6.81
CA MET A 2 -6.96 10.78 6.97
C MET A 2 -6.02 11.91 7.40
N THR A 3 -5.01 11.60 8.22
CA THR A 3 -3.96 12.57 8.61
C THR A 3 -3.06 12.91 7.42
N SER A 4 -2.30 14.01 7.51
CA SER A 4 -1.35 14.38 6.46
C SER A 4 -0.25 13.32 6.26
N LYS A 5 0.17 12.64 7.34
CA LYS A 5 1.12 11.51 7.29
C LYS A 5 0.52 10.31 6.56
N ASN A 6 -0.74 9.97 6.84
CA ASN A 6 -1.43 8.84 6.19
C ASN A 6 -1.58 9.07 4.68
N ILE A 7 -1.95 10.29 4.26
CA ILE A 7 -2.07 10.63 2.83
C ILE A 7 -0.71 10.59 2.13
N SER A 8 0.33 11.14 2.76
CA SER A 8 1.68 11.13 2.19
C SER A 8 2.20 9.70 2.00
N GLN A 9 1.98 8.84 3.00
CA GLN A 9 2.37 7.44 2.94
C GLN A 9 1.53 6.67 1.90
N ALA A 10 0.21 6.90 1.86
CA ALA A 10 -0.67 6.30 0.86
C ALA A 10 -0.25 6.69 -0.57
N LYS A 11 0.09 7.97 -0.82
CA LYS A 11 0.62 8.44 -2.11
C LYS A 11 1.93 7.74 -2.49
N ILE A 12 2.87 7.59 -1.55
CA ILE A 12 4.13 6.89 -1.79
C ILE A 12 3.86 5.42 -2.13
N SER A 13 3.04 4.74 -1.32
CA SER A 13 2.68 3.34 -1.55
C SER A 13 1.95 3.14 -2.88
N PHE A 14 1.05 4.06 -3.25
CA PHE A 14 0.33 4.02 -4.51
C PHE A 14 1.25 4.22 -5.72
N ARG A 15 2.15 5.21 -5.66
CA ARG A 15 3.16 5.42 -6.70
C ARG A 15 4.09 4.22 -6.84
N SER A 16 4.50 3.63 -5.73
CA SER A 16 5.31 2.41 -5.72
C SER A 16 4.57 1.25 -6.40
N PHE A 17 3.30 1.04 -6.05
CA PHE A 17 2.47 0.00 -6.65
C PHE A 17 2.29 0.20 -8.16
N ILE A 18 2.00 1.42 -8.62
CA ILE A 18 1.92 1.74 -10.07
C ILE A 18 3.25 1.39 -10.76
N ASN A 19 4.38 1.77 -10.18
CA ASN A 19 5.69 1.47 -10.75
C ASN A 19 5.94 -0.04 -10.83
N SER A 20 5.55 -0.81 -9.81
CA SER A 20 5.59 -2.28 -9.83
C SER A 20 4.71 -2.86 -10.94
N CYS A 21 3.49 -2.34 -11.14
CA CYS A 21 2.60 -2.76 -12.22
C CYS A 21 3.20 -2.45 -13.60
N LEU A 22 3.81 -1.28 -13.77
CA LEU A 22 4.48 -0.89 -15.02
C LEU A 22 5.69 -1.79 -15.31
N ALA A 23 6.50 -2.09 -14.30
CA ALA A 23 7.63 -3.01 -14.42
C ALA A 23 7.16 -4.44 -14.78
N TYR A 24 6.10 -4.93 -14.14
CA TYR A 24 5.51 -6.22 -14.46
C TYR A 24 4.96 -6.27 -15.89
N LYS A 25 4.25 -5.22 -16.32
CA LYS A 25 3.78 -5.08 -17.71
C LYS A 25 4.95 -5.11 -18.71
N ALA A 26 6.05 -4.42 -18.41
CA ALA A 26 7.23 -4.43 -19.26
C ALA A 26 7.84 -5.84 -19.37
N LEU A 27 7.94 -6.58 -18.26
CA LEU A 27 8.40 -7.96 -18.23
C LEU A 27 7.53 -8.88 -19.09
N LEU A 28 6.20 -8.75 -19.00
CA LEU A 28 5.28 -9.53 -19.83
C LEU A 28 5.45 -9.22 -21.31
N ILE A 29 5.59 -7.95 -21.68
CA ILE A 29 5.82 -7.53 -23.08
C ILE A 29 7.15 -8.04 -23.61
N GLU A 30 8.24 -7.95 -22.83
CA GLU A 30 9.57 -8.45 -23.20
C GLU A 30 9.55 -9.94 -23.55
N HIS A 31 8.73 -10.71 -22.85
CA HIS A 31 8.57 -12.15 -23.07
C HIS A 31 7.34 -12.51 -23.92
N GLU A 32 6.72 -11.53 -24.58
CA GLU A 32 5.53 -11.71 -25.44
C GLU A 32 4.34 -12.40 -24.72
N LEU A 33 4.26 -12.31 -23.39
CA LEU A 33 3.25 -12.97 -22.57
C LEU A 33 1.96 -12.13 -22.49
N PRO A 34 0.78 -12.78 -22.30
CA PRO A 34 -0.47 -12.07 -22.10
C PRO A 34 -0.46 -11.26 -20.79
N LEU A 35 -1.24 -10.18 -20.76
CA LEU A 35 -1.46 -9.39 -19.55
C LEU A 35 -2.35 -10.17 -18.57
N SER A 36 -1.73 -11.01 -17.74
CA SER A 36 -2.40 -11.83 -16.74
C SER A 36 -1.57 -11.91 -15.46
N ILE A 37 -2.20 -12.26 -14.34
CA ILE A 37 -1.56 -12.62 -13.07
C ILE A 37 -1.71 -14.13 -12.77
N ASP A 38 -2.43 -14.85 -13.62
CA ASP A 38 -2.62 -16.29 -13.47
C ASP A 38 -1.37 -17.03 -13.97
N MET A 39 -0.71 -17.72 -13.04
CA MET A 39 0.49 -18.50 -13.36
C MET A 39 0.22 -19.65 -14.33
N GLU A 40 -0.98 -20.24 -14.32
CA GLU A 40 -1.33 -21.31 -15.27
C GLU A 40 -1.44 -20.75 -16.69
N GLU A 41 -2.09 -19.60 -16.84
CA GLU A 41 -2.21 -18.90 -18.12
C GLU A 41 -0.83 -18.47 -18.65
N LEU A 42 -0.01 -17.84 -17.81
CA LEU A 42 1.33 -17.35 -18.19
C LEU A 42 2.27 -18.49 -18.56
N THR A 43 2.27 -19.58 -17.79
CA THR A 43 3.12 -20.75 -18.09
C THR A 43 2.60 -21.50 -19.31
N GLY A 44 1.29 -21.57 -19.52
CA GLY A 44 0.67 -22.10 -20.73
C GLY A 44 1.09 -21.33 -21.98
N ALA A 45 1.00 -20.00 -21.95
CA ALA A 45 1.43 -19.12 -23.04
C ALA A 45 2.93 -19.29 -23.35
N LEU A 46 3.77 -19.33 -22.32
CA LEU A 46 5.21 -19.54 -22.47
C LEU A 46 5.52 -20.90 -23.13
N ARG A 47 4.85 -21.97 -22.69
CA ARG A 47 5.00 -23.30 -23.30
C ARG A 47 4.58 -23.29 -24.76
N ALA A 48 3.44 -22.67 -25.09
CA ALA A 48 2.96 -22.59 -26.46
C ALA A 48 3.96 -21.85 -27.39
N GLN A 49 4.55 -20.75 -26.91
CA GLN A 49 5.57 -20.01 -27.67
C GLN A 49 6.85 -20.83 -27.89
N LEU A 50 7.37 -21.47 -26.84
CA LEU A 50 8.57 -22.31 -26.94
C LEU A 50 8.32 -23.51 -27.86
N PHE A 51 7.14 -24.11 -27.76
CA PHE A 51 6.71 -25.20 -28.64
C PHE A 51 6.60 -24.73 -30.10
N ALA A 52 6.02 -23.57 -30.37
CA ALA A 52 5.96 -23.02 -31.73
C ALA A 52 7.35 -22.76 -32.33
N LYS A 53 8.30 -22.27 -31.52
CA LYS A 53 9.72 -22.14 -31.94
C LYS A 53 10.34 -23.50 -32.24
N LEU A 54 10.03 -24.53 -31.47
CA LEU A 54 10.51 -25.90 -31.70
C LEU A 54 9.88 -26.52 -32.96
N LEU A 55 8.58 -26.32 -33.20
CA LEU A 55 7.87 -26.77 -34.39
C LEU A 55 8.46 -26.22 -35.70
N ALA A 56 9.02 -25.01 -35.65
CA ALA A 56 9.67 -24.40 -36.81
C ALA A 56 10.97 -25.12 -37.21
N VAL A 57 11.56 -25.90 -36.31
CA VAL A 57 12.86 -26.56 -36.51
C VAL A 57 12.70 -28.09 -36.61
N ASP A 58 11.75 -28.70 -35.90
CA ASP A 58 11.51 -30.14 -35.91
C ASP A 58 10.25 -30.52 -36.72
N ALA A 59 10.46 -30.93 -37.97
CA ALA A 59 9.40 -31.37 -38.88
C ALA A 59 8.64 -32.62 -38.39
N GLY A 60 9.32 -33.52 -37.64
CA GLY A 60 8.70 -34.73 -37.11
C GLY A 60 7.80 -34.45 -35.90
N LEU A 61 8.14 -33.45 -35.09
CA LEU A 61 7.26 -32.95 -34.04
C LEU A 61 6.05 -32.23 -34.63
N LYS A 62 6.25 -31.45 -35.70
CA LYS A 62 5.16 -30.78 -36.43
C LYS A 62 4.14 -31.76 -36.99
N MET A 63 4.60 -32.81 -37.68
CA MET A 63 3.68 -33.82 -38.19
C MET A 63 2.90 -34.52 -37.07
N ARG A 64 3.54 -34.80 -35.92
CA ARG A 64 2.85 -35.38 -34.75
C ARG A 64 1.80 -34.44 -34.19
N PHE A 65 2.09 -33.15 -34.10
CA PHE A 65 1.16 -32.13 -33.64
C PHE A 65 -0.04 -31.99 -34.60
N ASP A 66 0.20 -31.89 -35.91
CA ASP A 66 -0.83 -31.75 -36.94
C ASP A 66 -1.76 -32.98 -37.04
N MET A 67 -1.29 -34.16 -36.65
CA MET A 67 -2.10 -35.38 -36.61
C MET A 67 -3.06 -35.44 -35.41
N LEU A 68 -2.85 -34.63 -34.36
CA LEU A 68 -3.73 -34.58 -33.20
C LEU A 68 -5.00 -33.78 -33.51
N ARG A 69 -6.16 -34.40 -33.30
CA ARG A 69 -7.47 -33.86 -33.71
C ARG A 69 -8.23 -33.07 -32.64
N THR A 70 -7.72 -33.04 -31.41
CA THR A 70 -8.37 -32.42 -30.26
C THR A 70 -7.41 -31.45 -29.59
N GLU A 71 -7.93 -30.30 -29.16
CA GLU A 71 -7.16 -29.29 -28.40
C GLU A 71 -6.52 -29.89 -27.15
N ASP A 72 -7.25 -30.67 -26.36
CA ASP A 72 -6.72 -31.34 -25.15
C ASP A 72 -5.46 -32.18 -25.43
N ALA A 73 -5.46 -32.97 -26.51
CA ALA A 73 -4.31 -33.79 -26.89
C ALA A 73 -3.13 -32.94 -27.35
N GLN A 74 -3.39 -31.82 -28.03
CA GLN A 74 -2.37 -30.85 -28.41
C GLN A 74 -1.77 -30.17 -27.17
N GLN A 75 -2.58 -29.73 -26.20
CA GLN A 75 -2.10 -29.20 -24.92
C GLN A 75 -1.26 -30.22 -24.15
N GLN A 76 -1.68 -31.49 -24.11
CA GLN A 76 -0.90 -32.55 -23.46
C GLN A 76 0.46 -32.75 -24.14
N LEU A 77 0.50 -32.74 -25.48
CA LEU A 77 1.76 -32.85 -26.21
C LEU A 77 2.69 -31.67 -25.90
N ILE A 78 2.16 -30.45 -25.89
CA ILE A 78 2.92 -29.24 -25.52
C ILE A 78 3.51 -29.37 -24.11
N ASN A 79 2.67 -29.72 -23.13
CA ASN A 79 3.06 -29.85 -21.73
C ASN A 79 4.10 -30.96 -21.49
N ASN A 80 4.02 -32.06 -22.23
CA ASN A 80 4.97 -33.17 -22.14
C ASN A 80 6.30 -32.88 -22.86
N THR A 81 6.29 -31.95 -23.82
CA THR A 81 7.48 -31.63 -24.63
C THR A 81 8.27 -30.47 -24.03
N ILE A 82 7.59 -29.45 -23.50
CA ILE A 82 8.24 -28.25 -22.98
C ILE A 82 8.29 -28.31 -21.45
N ASP A 83 9.47 -28.64 -20.92
CA ASP A 83 9.79 -28.42 -19.53
C ASP A 83 10.23 -26.96 -19.31
N LEU A 84 9.62 -26.32 -18.31
CA LEU A 84 9.94 -24.95 -17.90
C LEU A 84 10.96 -24.92 -16.74
N ALA A 85 11.42 -26.08 -16.26
CA ALA A 85 12.46 -26.14 -15.24
C ALA A 85 13.75 -25.43 -15.74
N GLY A 86 14.25 -24.49 -14.93
CA GLY A 86 15.45 -23.72 -15.26
C GLY A 86 15.21 -22.45 -16.08
N TYR A 87 13.99 -22.19 -16.57
CA TYR A 87 13.65 -20.90 -17.20
C TYR A 87 13.53 -19.81 -16.13
N SER A 88 14.44 -18.85 -16.15
CA SER A 88 14.54 -17.75 -15.17
C SER A 88 13.28 -16.88 -15.08
N ILE A 89 12.51 -16.78 -16.16
CA ILE A 89 11.27 -15.97 -16.20
C ILE A 89 10.18 -16.53 -15.26
N VAL A 90 10.09 -17.85 -15.09
CA VAL A 90 9.05 -18.46 -14.24
C VAL A 90 9.16 -18.05 -12.76
N PRO A 91 10.34 -18.14 -12.10
CA PRO A 91 10.49 -17.63 -10.74
C PRO A 91 10.35 -16.10 -10.66
N GLN A 92 10.77 -15.35 -11.69
CA GLN A 92 10.57 -13.90 -11.73
C GLN A 92 9.08 -13.54 -11.73
N LEU A 93 8.26 -14.17 -12.56
CA LEU A 93 6.80 -13.97 -12.58
C LEU A 93 6.18 -14.25 -11.22
N LYS A 94 6.53 -15.37 -10.58
CA LYS A 94 6.04 -15.72 -9.24
C LYS A 94 6.39 -14.67 -8.20
N GLN A 95 7.64 -14.18 -8.21
CA GLN A 95 8.09 -13.15 -7.29
C GLN A 95 7.35 -11.82 -7.51
N PHE A 96 7.21 -11.39 -8.77
CA PHE A 96 6.49 -10.17 -9.11
C PHE A 96 5.01 -10.24 -8.72
N ILE A 97 4.33 -11.35 -9.01
CA ILE A 97 2.91 -11.52 -8.64
C ILE A 97 2.75 -11.51 -7.11
N ALA A 98 3.62 -12.20 -6.37
CA ALA A 98 3.59 -12.19 -4.92
C ALA A 98 3.85 -10.79 -4.34
N GLN A 99 4.77 -10.04 -4.94
CA GLN A 99 5.05 -8.65 -4.55
C GLN A 99 3.85 -7.75 -4.83
N LEU A 100 3.25 -7.83 -6.03
CA LEU A 100 2.07 -7.04 -6.39
C LEU A 100 0.89 -7.32 -5.46
N ASN A 101 0.64 -8.59 -5.11
CA ASN A 101 -0.41 -8.95 -4.16
C ASN A 101 -0.15 -8.34 -2.77
N LYS A 102 1.10 -8.41 -2.29
CA LYS A 102 1.48 -7.81 -1.00
C LYS A 102 1.34 -6.29 -1.02
N GLU A 103 1.77 -5.62 -2.09
CA GLU A 103 1.65 -4.18 -2.25
C GLU A 103 0.19 -3.75 -2.34
N PHE A 104 -0.63 -4.48 -3.10
CA PHE A 104 -2.06 -4.27 -3.20
C PHE A 104 -2.76 -4.44 -1.85
N ASP A 105 -2.43 -5.50 -1.11
CA ASP A 105 -2.95 -5.70 0.25
C ASP A 105 -2.61 -4.50 1.12
N LEU A 106 -1.35 -4.03 1.11
CA LEU A 106 -0.89 -2.89 1.89
C LEU A 106 -1.64 -1.58 1.58
N LEU A 107 -2.10 -1.37 0.34
CA LEU A 107 -2.94 -0.21 0.00
C LEU A 107 -4.22 -0.20 0.84
N GLY A 108 -4.78 -1.36 1.18
CA GLY A 108 -5.97 -1.49 2.04
C GLY A 108 -5.73 -1.25 3.54
N TRP A 109 -4.48 -1.07 3.99
CA TRP A 109 -4.14 -0.87 5.42
C TRP A 109 -3.87 0.60 5.80
N TYR A 110 -3.59 1.48 4.83
CA TYR A 110 -3.32 2.90 5.11
C TYR A 110 -4.60 3.74 5.28
N GLU A 111 -5.75 3.10 5.17
CA GLU A 111 -7.04 3.69 5.48
C GLU A 111 -7.28 3.63 6.99
N GLY A 112 -7.73 4.74 7.57
CA GLY A 112 -7.90 4.91 9.02
C GLY A 112 -8.92 3.93 9.67
N PRO A 113 -9.72 4.38 10.65
CA PRO A 113 -10.51 3.46 11.47
C PRO A 113 -11.36 2.49 10.62
N HIS A 114 -11.38 1.23 11.07
CA HIS A 114 -11.80 -0.04 10.44
C HIS A 114 -13.07 -0.05 9.57
N TRP A 115 -13.89 1.00 9.59
CA TRP A 115 -15.11 1.15 8.82
C TRP A 115 -14.90 1.79 7.44
N MET A 116 -13.83 2.57 7.23
CA MET A 116 -13.45 3.09 5.90
C MET A 116 -12.84 2.00 5.03
N SER A 117 -12.02 1.12 5.60
CA SER A 117 -11.41 -0.03 4.92
C SER A 117 -12.41 -1.07 4.40
N MET A 118 -13.65 -1.06 4.88
CA MET A 118 -14.71 -1.93 4.38
C MET A 118 -15.28 -1.50 3.01
N LYS A 119 -15.20 -0.21 2.62
CA LYS A 119 -15.69 0.24 1.31
C LYS A 119 -14.72 -0.08 0.18
N MET A 120 -13.41 -0.04 0.44
CA MET A 120 -12.37 -0.40 -0.53
C MET A 120 -12.17 -1.92 -0.64
N ARG A 121 -12.32 -2.69 0.45
CA ARG A 121 -12.25 -4.17 0.41
C ARG A 121 -13.27 -4.83 -0.53
N ASN A 122 -14.39 -4.16 -0.80
CA ASN A 122 -15.43 -4.66 -1.71
C ASN A 122 -15.33 -4.05 -3.12
N SER A 123 -14.40 -3.12 -3.34
CA SER A 123 -14.20 -2.47 -4.63
C SER A 123 -13.09 -3.21 -5.37
N THR A 124 -13.44 -3.92 -6.44
CA THR A 124 -12.43 -4.55 -7.30
C THR A 124 -11.55 -3.46 -7.91
N LEU A 125 -10.29 -3.78 -8.20
CA LEU A 125 -9.36 -2.88 -8.92
C LEU A 125 -10.01 -2.31 -10.21
N GLY A 126 -10.84 -3.13 -10.87
CA GLY A 126 -11.64 -2.71 -12.02
C GLY A 126 -12.73 -1.68 -11.72
N TRP A 127 -13.32 -1.68 -10.52
CA TRP A 127 -14.34 -0.70 -10.12
C TRP A 127 -13.74 0.68 -9.80
N LEU A 128 -12.54 0.70 -9.19
CA LEU A 128 -11.74 1.91 -8.97
C LEU A 128 -11.29 2.56 -10.28
N LEU A 129 -10.90 1.76 -11.26
CA LEU A 129 -10.47 2.25 -12.57
C LEU A 129 -11.63 2.66 -13.49
N HIS A 130 -12.83 2.09 -13.32
CA HIS A 130 -13.93 2.25 -14.26
C HIS A 130 -15.08 3.14 -13.74
N GLY A 131 -15.23 3.29 -12.41
CA GLY A 131 -16.36 3.97 -11.79
C GLY A 131 -16.17 5.46 -11.53
N TYR A 132 -14.93 5.95 -11.57
CA TYR A 132 -14.64 7.29 -11.05
C TYR A 132 -13.84 8.23 -11.94
N ASP A 133 -13.20 7.79 -13.03
CA ASP A 133 -12.39 8.69 -13.90
C ASP A 133 -11.41 9.61 -13.11
N LEU A 134 -11.10 9.24 -11.86
CA LEU A 134 -10.54 10.14 -10.86
C LEU A 134 -9.12 9.74 -10.56
N ASP A 135 -8.26 10.74 -10.71
CA ASP A 135 -6.98 10.84 -10.06
C ASP A 135 -7.13 10.44 -8.57
N ILE A 136 -6.54 9.31 -8.21
CA ILE A 136 -6.55 8.80 -6.84
C ILE A 136 -5.88 9.80 -5.89
N GLU A 137 -4.96 10.65 -6.39
CA GLU A 137 -4.45 11.76 -5.60
C GLU A 137 -5.56 12.76 -5.25
N GLN A 138 -6.48 13.03 -6.17
CA GLN A 138 -7.62 13.91 -5.93
C GLN A 138 -8.59 13.32 -4.91
N TRP A 139 -8.92 12.02 -5.01
CA TRP A 139 -9.77 11.36 -4.01
C TRP A 139 -9.12 11.37 -2.62
N LEU A 140 -7.83 11.05 -2.50
CA LEU A 140 -7.11 11.10 -1.23
C LEU A 140 -7.10 12.51 -0.62
N GLU A 141 -6.99 13.56 -1.43
CA GLU A 141 -7.08 14.94 -0.93
C GLU A 141 -8.50 15.30 -0.45
N THR A 142 -9.57 14.73 -1.03
CA THR A 142 -10.94 14.95 -0.51
C THR A 142 -11.16 14.35 0.89
N GLU A 143 -10.38 13.34 1.25
CA GLU A 143 -10.43 12.68 2.56
C GLU A 143 -9.46 13.29 3.59
N ARG A 144 -8.70 14.33 3.24
CA ARG A 144 -7.74 14.98 4.13
C ARG A 144 -8.42 15.71 5.28
N ILE A 145 -7.81 15.65 6.46
CA ILE A 145 -8.17 16.52 7.58
C ILE A 145 -7.92 17.98 7.20
N ASP A 146 -8.98 18.79 7.23
CA ASP A 146 -8.90 20.23 7.05
C ASP A 146 -8.58 20.94 8.38
N TRP A 147 -7.39 21.54 8.42
CA TRP A 147 -6.89 22.32 9.55
C TRP A 147 -7.17 23.83 9.43
N THR A 148 -7.88 24.27 8.39
CA THR A 148 -8.20 25.69 8.17
C THR A 148 -8.87 26.29 9.41
N GLY A 149 -8.32 27.40 9.91
CA GLY A 149 -8.78 28.07 11.15
C GLY A 149 -8.34 27.40 12.46
N ARG A 150 -7.64 26.26 12.41
CA ARG A 150 -7.25 25.45 13.59
C ARG A 150 -5.74 25.14 13.64
N VAL A 151 -4.98 25.74 12.72
CA VAL A 151 -3.54 25.48 12.50
C VAL A 151 -2.70 25.71 13.77
N ALA A 152 -3.06 26.69 14.59
CA ALA A 152 -2.34 27.00 15.83
C ALA A 152 -2.43 25.87 16.87
N VAL A 153 -3.53 25.11 16.90
CA VAL A 153 -3.68 23.94 17.76
C VAL A 153 -2.69 22.86 17.34
N LEU A 154 -2.62 22.55 16.04
CA LEU A 154 -1.64 21.57 15.54
C LEU A 154 -0.20 22.01 15.84
N ALA A 155 0.13 23.29 15.62
CA ALA A 155 1.46 23.82 15.90
C ALA A 155 1.86 23.69 17.37
N TYR A 156 0.93 23.97 18.29
CA TYR A 156 1.15 23.80 19.73
C TYR A 156 1.44 22.35 20.12
N PHE A 157 0.63 21.40 19.63
CA PHE A 157 0.86 19.98 19.92
C PHE A 157 2.15 19.47 19.26
N THR A 158 2.53 20.02 18.10
CA THR A 158 3.81 19.69 17.45
C THR A 158 5.00 20.15 18.32
N ASP A 159 4.98 21.38 18.84
CA ASP A 159 6.04 21.86 19.77
C ASP A 159 6.08 21.02 21.05
N MET A 160 4.91 20.67 21.58
CA MET A 160 4.81 19.81 22.76
C MET A 160 5.40 18.42 22.50
N ALA A 161 5.17 17.82 21.35
CA ALA A 161 5.72 16.52 20.98
C ALA A 161 7.26 16.50 21.00
N ILE A 162 7.89 17.59 20.55
CA ILE A 162 9.36 17.76 20.59
C ILE A 162 9.85 17.76 22.05
N ARG A 163 9.19 18.52 22.93
CA ARG A 163 9.55 18.61 24.36
C ARG A 163 9.32 17.28 25.07
N LEU A 164 8.22 16.60 24.79
CA LEU A 164 7.92 15.26 25.34
C LEU A 164 8.95 14.23 24.89
N THR A 165 9.42 14.31 23.65
CA THR A 165 10.49 13.44 23.14
C THR A 165 11.80 13.64 23.93
N GLN A 166 12.16 14.89 24.22
CA GLN A 166 13.34 15.20 25.05
C GLN A 166 13.16 14.68 26.49
N LEU A 167 11.99 14.88 27.08
CA LEU A 167 11.69 14.42 28.43
C LEU A 167 11.74 12.89 28.53
N ARG A 168 11.21 12.17 27.52
CA ARG A 168 11.27 10.71 27.45
C ARG A 168 12.71 10.21 27.39
N LYS A 169 13.55 10.81 26.55
CA LYS A 169 14.97 10.45 26.47
C LYS A 169 15.67 10.64 27.82
N LEU A 170 15.39 11.75 28.52
CA LEU A 170 15.94 11.98 29.86
C LEU A 170 15.48 10.91 30.86
N HIS A 171 14.19 10.57 30.86
CA HIS A 171 13.62 9.56 31.74
C HIS A 171 14.21 8.16 31.47
N GLN A 172 14.41 7.81 30.20
CA GLN A 172 15.00 6.53 29.80
C GLN A 172 16.44 6.37 30.27
N VAL A 173 17.25 7.43 30.14
CA VAL A 173 18.64 7.42 30.61
C VAL A 173 18.72 7.35 32.14
N THR A 174 17.75 7.90 32.86
CA THR A 174 17.84 8.07 34.32
C THR A 174 17.08 7.04 35.14
N ARG A 175 16.10 6.33 34.55
CA ARG A 175 15.18 5.45 35.30
C ARG A 175 14.85 4.14 34.61
N ASN A 176 14.29 4.18 33.40
CA ASN A 176 13.77 3.00 32.72
C ASN A 176 13.86 3.16 31.19
N ASP A 177 14.71 2.38 30.56
CA ASP A 177 14.98 2.38 29.11
C ASP A 177 13.76 1.97 28.26
N SER A 178 12.80 1.27 28.85
CA SER A 178 11.56 0.83 28.20
C SER A 178 10.34 1.74 28.43
N ALA A 179 10.49 2.86 29.13
CA ALA A 179 9.35 3.72 29.48
C ALA A 179 8.66 4.34 28.23
N GLY A 180 7.35 4.12 28.11
CA GLY A 180 6.48 4.76 27.13
C GLY A 180 5.95 6.13 27.60
N LEU A 181 5.25 6.86 26.72
CA LEU A 181 4.80 8.23 27.00
C LEU A 181 3.83 8.31 28.19
N HIS A 182 2.97 7.31 28.37
CA HIS A 182 2.01 7.23 29.48
C HIS A 182 2.65 7.06 30.86
N GLU A 183 3.92 6.64 30.93
CA GLU A 183 4.69 6.58 32.18
C GLU A 183 5.32 7.93 32.55
N ILE A 184 5.40 8.86 31.59
CA ILE A 184 6.07 10.16 31.74
C ILE A 184 5.04 11.27 31.96
N VAL A 185 3.88 11.19 31.30
CA VAL A 185 2.78 12.13 31.43
C VAL A 185 1.46 11.42 31.70
N ARG A 186 0.45 12.17 32.18
CA ARG A 186 -0.86 11.60 32.48
C ARG A 186 -1.47 10.94 31.22
N PRO A 187 -2.19 9.81 31.35
CA PRO A 187 -2.82 9.11 30.21
C PRO A 187 -3.71 10.01 29.35
N SER A 188 -4.42 10.95 29.98
CA SER A 188 -5.28 11.92 29.30
C SER A 188 -4.52 12.85 28.34
N LEU A 189 -3.24 13.13 28.61
CA LEU A 189 -2.40 13.92 27.72
C LEU A 189 -1.74 13.02 26.67
N ALA A 190 -1.27 11.84 27.08
CA ALA A 190 -0.64 10.87 26.17
C ALA A 190 -1.55 10.47 25.01
N GLY A 191 -2.87 10.38 25.23
CA GLY A 191 -3.86 10.03 24.20
C GLY A 191 -3.93 10.99 23.00
N TYR A 192 -3.41 12.21 23.12
CA TYR A 192 -3.32 13.17 22.00
C TYR A 192 -2.05 13.02 21.17
N PHE A 193 -1.22 12.01 21.45
CA PHE A 193 0.00 11.73 20.72
C PHE A 193 0.03 10.28 20.27
N ILE A 194 0.75 10.03 19.18
CA ILE A 194 1.10 8.70 18.69
C ILE A 194 2.58 8.46 19.03
N GLU A 195 2.91 7.29 19.56
CA GLU A 195 4.29 6.89 19.80
C GLU A 195 4.65 5.62 19.00
N GLU A 196 5.74 5.69 18.24
CA GLU A 196 6.31 4.52 17.56
C GLU A 196 7.19 3.73 18.53
N GLY A 197 6.55 2.97 19.42
CA GLY A 197 7.24 2.25 20.50
C GLY A 197 7.94 3.19 21.49
N CYS A 198 8.79 2.62 22.35
CA CYS A 198 9.39 3.36 23.46
C CYS A 198 10.50 4.32 23.00
N SER A 199 11.17 4.06 21.87
CA SER A 199 12.30 4.85 21.38
C SER A 199 12.01 5.65 20.10
N GLY A 200 10.83 5.52 19.48
CA GLY A 200 10.50 6.17 18.21
C GLY A 200 10.20 7.67 18.32
N SER A 201 9.61 8.25 17.28
CA SER A 201 9.10 9.63 17.33
C SER A 201 7.83 9.68 18.19
N ILE A 202 7.60 10.86 18.77
CA ILE A 202 6.29 11.24 19.32
C ILE A 202 5.72 12.26 18.36
N GLU A 203 4.50 12.04 17.90
CA GLU A 203 3.82 12.92 16.94
C GLU A 203 2.41 13.24 17.43
N PRO A 204 1.84 14.40 17.08
CA PRO A 204 0.44 14.70 17.38
C PRO A 204 -0.50 13.68 16.74
N ASN A 205 -1.48 13.20 17.51
CA ASN A 205 -2.58 12.42 16.96
C ASN A 205 -3.62 13.37 16.36
N GLU A 206 -3.39 13.77 15.11
CA GLU A 206 -4.26 14.72 14.38
C GLU A 206 -5.73 14.30 14.38
N TYR A 207 -6.01 12.99 14.30
CA TYR A 207 -7.38 12.48 14.35
C TYR A 207 -8.03 12.76 15.70
N THR A 208 -7.40 12.35 16.80
CA THR A 208 -7.93 12.58 18.16
C THR A 208 -8.06 14.07 18.46
N LEU A 209 -7.11 14.89 18.00
CA LEU A 209 -7.21 16.35 18.13
C LEU A 209 -8.45 16.90 17.42
N MET A 210 -8.71 16.45 16.19
CA MET A 210 -9.85 16.90 15.40
C MET A 210 -11.19 16.32 15.84
N SER A 211 -11.24 15.05 16.25
CA SER A 211 -12.49 14.37 16.60
C SER A 211 -12.92 14.61 18.04
N GLU A 212 -11.99 14.92 18.95
CA GLU A 212 -12.27 15.04 20.38
C GLU A 212 -11.93 16.40 20.96
N LEU A 213 -10.70 16.89 20.77
CA LEU A 213 -10.23 18.10 21.45
C LEU A 213 -10.84 19.36 20.86
N ILE A 214 -10.76 19.51 19.54
CA ILE A 214 -11.19 20.71 18.83
C ILE A 214 -12.67 21.02 19.03
N PRO A 215 -13.61 20.07 18.87
CA PRO A 215 -15.02 20.32 19.14
C PRO A 215 -15.26 20.87 20.56
N ARG A 216 -14.58 20.31 21.57
CA ARG A 216 -14.69 20.77 22.95
C ARG A 216 -14.12 22.17 23.16
N LEU A 217 -13.04 22.51 22.46
CA LEU A 217 -12.46 23.85 22.48
C LEU A 217 -13.35 24.87 21.76
N GLU A 218 -14.04 24.47 20.68
CA GLU A 218 -15.01 25.30 19.97
C GLU A 218 -16.21 25.63 20.86
N GLU A 219 -16.80 24.61 21.47
CA GLU A 219 -17.92 24.75 22.43
C GLU A 219 -17.55 25.63 23.62
N ALA A 220 -16.30 25.53 24.10
CA ALA A 220 -15.81 26.33 25.20
C ALA A 220 -15.33 27.75 24.80
N GLY A 221 -15.27 28.07 23.50
CA GLY A 221 -14.76 29.34 22.99
C GLY A 221 -13.25 29.55 23.21
N LYS A 222 -12.48 28.46 23.33
CA LYS A 222 -11.05 28.48 23.73
C LYS A 222 -10.06 28.21 22.61
N LEU A 223 -10.51 28.04 21.36
CA LEU A 223 -9.59 27.79 20.25
C LEU A 223 -8.64 28.96 19.99
N ALA A 224 -9.10 30.18 20.23
CA ALA A 224 -8.30 31.40 20.13
C ALA A 224 -7.30 31.57 21.30
N ASP A 225 -7.33 30.71 22.31
CA ASP A 225 -6.40 30.81 23.44
C ASP A 225 -5.06 30.09 23.17
N PHE A 226 -4.94 29.37 22.05
CA PHE A 226 -3.72 28.63 21.73
C PHE A 226 -2.58 29.59 21.32
N PRO A 227 -1.34 29.38 21.79
CA PRO A 227 -0.20 30.20 21.39
C PRO A 227 -0.01 30.15 19.87
N ASN A 228 0.21 31.31 19.23
CA ASN A 228 0.26 31.48 17.77
C ASN A 228 -1.07 31.32 17.02
N SER A 229 -2.22 31.38 17.71
CA SER A 229 -3.53 31.61 17.06
C SER A 229 -3.63 33.06 16.60
N LEU A 230 -2.90 33.40 15.55
CA LEU A 230 -3.10 34.71 14.94
C LEU A 230 -4.44 34.72 14.20
N ALA A 231 -5.32 35.58 14.73
CA ALA A 231 -6.22 36.45 14.00
C ALA A 231 -5.65 36.93 12.65
#